data_AF-A0AAV6FHF4-F1
#
_entry.id   AF-A0AAV6FHF4-F1
#
_cell.length_a   1.000
_cell.length_b   1.000
_cell.length_c   1.000
_cell.angle_alpha   90.00
_cell.angle_beta   90.00
_cell.angle_gamma   90.00
#
_symmetry.space_group_name_H-M   'P 1'
#
loop_
_entity.id
_entity.type
_entity.pdbx_description
1 polymer ?
#
loop_
_entity_poly.entity_id
_entity_poly.type
_entity_poly.pdbx_seq_one_letter_code
_entity_poly.pdbx_strand_id
1 'polypeptide(L)'
;MSTVKDVISLRFKSQQADGVLVHGEGQKGDYITLELQQARLILQLNLDESKPRRGSTRSAVTLGSLLDDHHWHSVLIERFSRWVNFTVDHHTQHFQTQGEEDSLEVNYELSFGGIPLPGKPGTFLKENFHGCMENLYYNGVNIIDLAKRRKPQIYSTGNVTFHCSEAQPLSVTFRSLDSFLTVPADLGTESFSARLQIRTHSDPPTQLYSEQTVSDGQWHSLRVEMKGPQVFLTVDNQGSIISEAKHQVTSGKRPAVVLFGGCATSLPNLVCESGALGLQGCMRLMFVNNYPVNLLHVQQRTLGNYSQLDFDVCGIRDRCTPNYCEHGGQCTQSWSQFYCNCSGTSYTGATCHSRQFTYSTIPLALSLCLH
;
A
#
# COMPACT_ATOMS: atom_id res chain seq x y z
N MET A 1 28.37 28.56 1.06
CA MET A 1 27.63 29.53 0.20
C MET A 1 26.83 30.41 1.15
N SER A 2 26.87 31.74 0.97
CA SER A 2 26.09 32.68 1.79
C SER A 2 25.01 33.31 0.91
N THR A 3 23.75 33.20 1.32
CA THR A 3 22.61 33.73 0.56
C THR A 3 21.79 34.68 1.42
N VAL A 4 21.20 35.71 0.80
CA VAL A 4 20.21 36.61 1.45
C VAL A 4 18.79 36.30 0.95
N LYS A 5 18.70 35.60 -0.18
CA LYS A 5 17.44 35.16 -0.78
C LYS A 5 17.57 33.70 -1.20
N ASP A 6 16.58 32.91 -0.84
CA ASP A 6 16.51 31.50 -1.23
C ASP A 6 15.09 31.17 -1.69
N VAL A 7 14.98 30.40 -2.77
CA VAL A 7 13.71 29.83 -3.24
C VAL A 7 13.90 28.33 -3.43
N ILE A 8 13.16 27.54 -2.64
CA ILE A 8 13.15 26.08 -2.73
C ILE A 8 11.74 25.66 -3.12
N SER A 9 11.60 24.95 -4.24
CA SER A 9 10.32 24.38 -4.65
C SER A 9 10.48 22.91 -4.95
N LEU A 10 9.55 22.09 -4.49
CA LEU A 10 9.48 20.67 -4.80
C LEU A 10 8.04 20.18 -4.72
N ARG A 11 7.75 19.03 -5.33
CA ARG A 11 6.59 18.22 -4.98
C ARG A 11 7.05 16.88 -4.48
N PHE A 12 6.32 16.31 -3.53
CA PHE A 12 6.63 15.00 -2.97
C PHE A 12 5.37 14.14 -2.87
N LYS A 13 5.59 12.82 -2.85
CA LYS A 13 4.56 11.79 -2.65
C LYS A 13 5.12 10.73 -1.71
N SER A 14 4.43 10.43 -0.61
CA SER A 14 4.88 9.50 0.43
C SER A 14 3.72 8.69 1.01
N GLN A 15 4.02 7.50 1.55
CA GLN A 15 3.15 6.73 2.45
C GLN A 15 3.71 6.66 3.88
N GLN A 16 4.94 7.14 4.07
CA GLN A 16 5.56 7.25 5.38
C GLN A 16 5.20 8.60 5.98
N ALA A 17 4.87 8.60 7.27
CA ALA A 17 4.50 9.79 8.04
C ALA A 17 5.72 10.61 8.49
N ASP A 18 6.94 10.07 8.37
CA ASP A 18 8.17 10.70 8.83
C ASP A 18 9.28 10.60 7.75
N GLY A 19 10.14 11.64 7.66
CA GLY A 19 11.33 11.62 6.79
C GLY A 19 11.84 13.01 6.40
N VAL A 20 13.16 13.17 6.21
CA VAL A 20 13.78 14.45 5.85
C VAL A 20 13.73 14.72 4.35
N LEU A 21 13.09 15.83 3.94
CA LEU A 21 12.99 16.23 2.54
C LEU A 21 14.16 17.10 2.12
N VAL A 22 14.52 18.11 2.92
CA VAL A 22 15.60 19.07 2.64
C VAL A 22 16.38 19.29 3.92
N HIS A 23 17.71 19.27 3.83
CA HIS A 23 18.55 19.63 4.96
C HIS A 23 19.85 20.29 4.49
N GLY A 24 20.23 21.37 5.16
CA GLY A 24 21.54 21.99 5.00
C GLY A 24 22.00 22.58 6.32
N GLU A 25 23.27 22.39 6.64
CA GLU A 25 23.91 22.92 7.86
C GLU A 25 25.21 23.68 7.52
N GLY A 26 25.42 24.77 8.25
CA GLY A 26 26.55 25.69 8.18
C GLY A 26 27.55 25.48 9.31
N GLN A 27 28.78 25.97 9.13
CA GLN A 27 29.86 25.83 10.12
C GLN A 27 29.60 26.69 11.36
N LYS A 28 28.83 27.76 11.18
CA LYS A 28 28.44 28.69 12.23
C LYS A 28 27.14 28.27 12.96
N GLY A 29 26.57 27.12 12.63
CA GLY A 29 25.32 26.63 13.24
C GLY A 29 24.05 27.11 12.54
N ASP A 30 24.17 27.81 11.41
CA ASP A 30 23.08 28.06 10.47
C ASP A 30 22.54 26.74 9.94
N TYR A 31 21.22 26.57 9.89
CA TYR A 31 20.66 25.38 9.27
C TYR A 31 19.27 25.65 8.72
N ILE A 32 18.93 24.89 7.69
CA ILE A 32 17.59 24.76 7.16
C ILE A 32 17.22 23.29 7.13
N THR A 33 16.08 22.93 7.69
CA THR A 33 15.57 21.56 7.62
C THR A 33 14.07 21.59 7.33
N LEU A 34 13.68 20.90 6.27
CA LEU A 34 12.29 20.57 5.97
C LEU A 34 12.12 19.07 6.17
N GLU A 35 11.22 18.69 7.07
CA GLU A 35 10.93 17.29 7.39
C GLU A 35 9.44 17.02 7.41
N LEU A 36 9.07 15.82 7.00
CA LEU A 36 7.77 15.25 7.31
C LEU A 36 7.86 14.64 8.71
N GLN A 37 6.95 15.01 9.60
CA GLN A 37 6.82 14.44 10.93
C GLN A 37 5.34 14.23 11.25
N GLN A 38 4.94 13.01 11.58
CA GLN A 38 3.55 12.64 11.85
C GLN A 38 2.57 13.17 10.77
N ALA A 39 2.93 12.99 9.49
CA ALA A 39 2.14 13.42 8.33
C ALA A 39 1.91 14.93 8.19
N ARG A 40 2.78 15.75 8.80
CA ARG A 40 2.81 17.22 8.66
C ARG A 40 4.21 17.67 8.27
N LEU A 41 4.32 18.76 7.54
CA LEU A 41 5.63 19.31 7.23
C LEU A 41 6.06 20.29 8.30
N ILE A 42 7.30 20.14 8.76
CA ILE A 42 7.93 21.03 9.73
C ILE A 42 9.13 21.67 9.05
N LEU A 43 9.14 23.01 9.00
CA LEU A 43 10.26 23.82 8.57
C LEU A 43 10.97 24.39 9.78
N GLN A 44 12.26 24.11 9.90
CA GLN A 44 13.15 24.68 10.91
C GLN A 44 14.25 25.46 10.18
N LEU A 45 14.47 26.71 10.60
CA LEU A 45 15.46 27.59 9.99
C LEU A 45 16.13 28.43 11.08
N ASN A 46 17.46 28.45 11.08
CA ASN A 46 18.29 29.21 12.01
C ASN A 46 19.35 30.01 11.25
N LEU A 47 19.54 31.28 11.63
CA LEU A 47 20.49 32.24 11.03
C LEU A 47 21.39 32.83 12.15
N ASP A 48 22.24 31.97 12.73
CA ASP A 48 23.11 32.15 13.90
C ASP A 48 22.45 32.11 15.30
N GLU A 49 23.08 31.35 16.20
CA GLU A 49 22.85 31.36 17.63
C GLU A 49 24.20 31.44 18.37
N SER A 50 24.87 32.60 18.29
CA SER A 50 26.10 32.86 19.05
C SER A 50 25.92 32.90 20.59
N LYS A 51 24.75 32.49 21.12
CA LYS A 51 24.50 31.95 22.47
C LYS A 51 23.05 31.47 22.59
N PRO A 52 22.77 30.23 23.04
CA PRO A 52 21.42 29.84 23.38
C PRO A 52 20.92 30.66 24.56
N ARG A 53 20.06 31.64 24.30
CA ARG A 53 19.34 32.33 25.37
C ARG A 53 18.41 31.29 26.01
N ARG A 54 18.61 31.02 27.30
CA ARG A 54 17.69 30.17 28.09
C ARG A 54 16.27 30.71 27.92
N GLY A 55 15.43 29.98 27.18
CA GLY A 55 14.06 30.36 26.85
C GLY A 55 13.77 30.59 25.37
N SER A 56 14.74 30.46 24.45
CA SER A 56 14.47 30.55 23.01
C SER A 56 13.76 29.28 22.51
N THR A 57 12.48 29.41 22.18
CA THR A 57 11.70 28.38 21.51
C THR A 57 12.26 28.16 20.10
N ARG A 58 12.75 26.95 19.80
CA ARG A 58 13.10 26.52 18.43
C ARG A 58 11.99 26.97 17.47
N SER A 59 12.33 27.82 16.50
CA SER A 59 11.39 28.31 15.48
C SER A 59 11.13 27.21 14.45
N ALA A 60 10.34 26.22 14.86
CA ALA A 60 9.78 25.21 14.01
C ALA A 60 8.38 25.65 13.59
N VAL A 61 8.14 25.71 12.29
CA VAL A 61 6.86 26.08 11.70
C VAL A 61 6.25 24.85 11.07
N THR A 62 5.05 24.46 11.50
CA THR A 62 4.36 23.25 11.03
C THR A 62 3.22 23.61 10.09
N LEU A 63 3.14 22.95 8.93
CA LEU A 63 2.11 23.18 7.93
C LEU A 63 1.67 21.88 7.25
N GLY A 64 0.38 21.83 6.89
CA GLY A 64 -0.26 20.67 6.27
C GLY A 64 -0.63 19.56 7.25
N SER A 65 -1.37 18.57 6.75
CA SER A 65 -1.85 17.40 7.50
C SER A 65 -2.18 16.26 6.54
N LEU A 66 -1.98 15.01 6.96
CA LEU A 66 -2.24 13.81 6.15
C LEU A 66 -1.45 13.82 4.84
N LEU A 67 -0.22 14.33 4.89
CA LEU A 67 0.66 14.44 3.71
C LEU A 67 1.35 13.11 3.34
N ASP A 68 0.97 12.02 4.01
CA ASP A 68 1.38 10.63 3.82
C ASP A 68 0.31 9.81 3.08
N ASP A 69 -0.64 10.48 2.42
CA ASP A 69 -1.81 9.88 1.77
C ASP A 69 -1.53 9.27 0.38
N HIS A 70 -0.26 9.22 -0.04
CA HIS A 70 0.17 8.81 -1.36
C HIS A 70 -0.32 9.70 -2.52
N HIS A 71 -0.64 10.97 -2.28
CA HIS A 71 -0.85 11.98 -3.31
C HIS A 71 0.35 12.94 -3.42
N TRP A 72 0.36 13.71 -4.50
CA TRP A 72 1.40 14.70 -4.76
C TRP A 72 1.09 16.01 -4.04
N HIS A 73 1.90 16.35 -3.05
CA HIS A 73 1.86 17.64 -2.36
C HIS A 73 2.94 18.57 -2.89
N SER A 74 2.63 19.86 -3.04
CA SER A 74 3.60 20.89 -3.44
C SER A 74 4.12 21.66 -2.24
N VAL A 75 5.41 21.95 -2.25
CA VAL A 75 6.09 22.75 -1.24
C VAL A 75 6.82 23.90 -1.93
N LEU A 76 6.64 25.11 -1.40
CA LEU A 76 7.37 26.30 -1.80
C LEU A 76 7.86 27.04 -0.56
N ILE A 77 9.17 27.25 -0.47
CA ILE A 77 9.83 28.05 0.56
C ILE A 77 10.47 29.24 -0.15
N GLU A 78 10.05 30.44 0.20
CA GLU A 78 10.66 31.69 -0.25
C GLU A 78 11.20 32.44 0.94
N ARG A 79 12.52 32.63 1.00
CA ARG A 79 13.19 33.42 2.03
C ARG A 79 13.76 34.70 1.42
N PHE A 80 13.55 35.82 2.11
CA PHE A 80 14.22 37.08 1.84
C PHE A 80 14.68 37.70 3.16
N SER A 81 16.00 37.78 3.38
CA SER A 81 16.59 38.11 4.69
C SER A 81 15.98 37.17 5.76
N ARG A 82 15.33 37.68 6.79
CA ARG A 82 14.71 36.90 7.86
C ARG A 82 13.25 36.56 7.60
N TRP A 83 12.66 37.06 6.53
CA TRP A 83 11.27 36.79 6.19
C TRP A 83 11.15 35.52 5.36
N VAL A 84 10.22 34.65 5.76
CA VAL A 84 9.98 33.36 5.11
C VAL A 84 8.50 33.22 4.79
N ASN A 85 8.21 32.88 3.53
CA ASN A 85 6.94 32.35 3.08
C ASN A 85 7.08 30.84 2.95
N PHE A 86 6.34 30.10 3.75
CA PHE A 86 6.30 28.64 3.68
C PHE A 86 4.92 28.20 3.20
N THR A 87 4.85 27.65 1.99
CA THR A 87 3.61 27.21 1.36
C THR A 87 3.61 25.70 1.19
N VAL A 88 2.53 25.05 1.64
CA VAL A 88 2.23 23.65 1.32
C VAL A 88 0.87 23.61 0.64
N ASP A 89 0.84 23.05 -0.57
CA ASP A 89 -0.30 23.06 -1.48
C ASP A 89 -0.81 24.48 -1.74
N HIS A 90 -1.94 24.85 -1.13
CA HIS A 90 -2.57 26.17 -1.26
C HIS A 90 -2.49 27.01 0.02
N HIS A 91 -1.83 26.50 1.06
CA HIS A 91 -1.78 27.13 2.37
C HIS A 91 -0.40 27.72 2.61
N THR A 92 -0.33 29.04 2.81
CA THR A 92 0.91 29.77 3.06
C THR A 92 0.94 30.28 4.49
N GLN A 93 2.07 30.09 5.16
CA GLN A 93 2.40 30.70 6.43
C GLN A 93 3.59 31.63 6.27
N HIS A 94 3.43 32.85 6.79
CA HIS A 94 4.47 33.87 6.81
C HIS A 94 5.04 33.97 8.20
N PHE A 95 6.36 33.94 8.32
CA PHE A 95 7.04 34.12 9.60
C PHE A 95 8.40 34.79 9.43
N GLN A 96 8.92 35.27 10.55
CA GLN A 96 10.27 35.81 10.63
C GLN A 96 11.16 34.83 11.41
N THR A 97 12.35 34.54 10.90
CA THR A 97 13.32 33.68 11.55
C THR A 97 13.90 34.33 12.79
N GLN A 98 14.29 33.50 13.76
CA GLN A 98 15.13 33.93 14.87
C GLN A 98 16.59 34.02 14.41
N GLY A 99 17.30 35.06 14.85
CA GLY A 99 18.66 35.38 14.41
C GLY A 99 18.86 36.89 14.23
N GLU A 100 20.09 37.35 14.45
CA GLU A 100 20.50 38.74 14.18
C GLU A 100 21.06 38.90 12.76
N GLU A 101 21.45 37.80 12.10
CA GLU A 101 21.93 37.82 10.72
C GLU A 101 20.79 37.69 9.69
N ASP A 102 21.05 38.25 8.50
CA ASP A 102 20.15 38.19 7.35
C ASP A 102 20.57 37.13 6.33
N SER A 103 21.81 36.63 6.43
CA SER A 103 22.37 35.62 5.53
C SER A 103 22.20 34.22 6.09
N LEU A 104 21.90 33.27 5.21
CA LEU A 104 21.97 31.84 5.50
C LEU A 104 23.31 31.32 4.97
N GLU A 105 24.17 30.83 5.86
CA GLU A 105 25.47 30.28 5.51
C GLU A 105 25.48 28.76 5.60
N VAL A 106 25.04 28.08 4.54
CA VAL A 106 25.15 26.62 4.45
C VAL A 106 26.53 26.23 3.90
N ASN A 107 27.21 25.27 4.54
CA ASN A 107 28.50 24.75 4.09
C ASN A 107 28.33 23.80 2.91
N TYR A 108 28.10 24.37 1.73
CA TYR A 108 28.17 23.72 0.41
C TYR A 108 27.26 22.51 0.14
N GLU A 109 26.66 21.86 1.14
CA GLU A 109 25.89 20.63 0.98
C GLU A 109 24.44 20.84 1.42
N LEU A 110 23.63 21.37 0.50
CA LEU A 110 22.18 21.25 0.60
C LEU A 110 21.79 19.87 0.08
N SER A 111 21.22 19.06 0.97
CA SER A 111 20.82 17.67 0.72
C SER A 111 19.31 17.55 0.53
N PHE A 112 18.91 16.59 -0.31
CA PHE A 112 17.52 16.33 -0.66
C PHE A 112 17.22 14.85 -0.52
N GLY A 113 16.13 14.51 0.18
CA GLY A 113 15.68 13.13 0.41
C GLY A 113 16.42 12.36 1.52
N GLY A 114 17.42 12.96 2.15
CA GLY A 114 18.16 12.36 3.26
C GLY A 114 19.39 13.18 3.63
N ILE A 115 20.01 12.84 4.77
CA ILE A 115 21.21 13.52 5.26
C ILE A 115 22.42 12.59 5.06
N PRO A 116 23.43 12.96 4.24
CA PRO A 116 24.64 12.15 4.10
C PRO A 116 25.41 12.18 5.43
N LEU A 117 25.51 11.04 6.13
CA LEU A 117 26.21 10.94 7.40
C LEU A 117 27.70 11.33 7.25
N PRO A 118 28.19 12.39 7.92
CA PRO A 118 29.62 12.60 8.07
C PRO A 118 30.12 11.85 9.32
N GLY A 119 30.68 10.67 9.12
CA GLY A 119 31.79 10.12 9.92
C GLY A 119 31.66 9.91 11.43
N LYS A 120 30.52 10.17 12.09
CA LYS A 120 30.32 9.83 13.52
C LYS A 120 28.97 9.13 13.77
N PRO A 121 28.98 7.94 14.39
CA PRO A 121 27.74 7.31 14.85
C PRO A 121 27.16 8.11 16.03
N GLY A 122 25.90 8.55 15.89
CA GLY A 122 25.08 8.99 17.03
C GLY A 122 24.58 10.45 17.08
N THR A 123 24.84 11.32 16.09
CA THR A 123 24.47 12.75 16.18
C THR A 123 23.21 13.16 15.40
N PHE A 124 22.72 12.36 14.45
CA PHE A 124 21.48 12.64 13.72
C PHE A 124 20.52 11.45 13.77
N LEU A 125 19.38 11.63 14.42
CA LEU A 125 18.31 10.64 14.66
C LEU A 125 17.12 10.80 13.68
N LYS A 126 17.32 11.44 12.53
CA LYS A 126 16.25 11.70 11.56
C LYS A 126 16.30 10.68 10.42
N GLU A 127 15.15 10.08 10.13
CA GLU A 127 15.00 9.11 9.04
C GLU A 127 15.09 9.78 7.66
N ASN A 128 15.63 9.06 6.68
CA ASN A 128 15.64 9.52 5.28
C ASN A 128 14.22 9.49 4.70
N PHE A 129 13.95 10.30 3.69
CA PHE A 129 12.64 10.34 3.05
C PHE A 129 12.41 9.09 2.19
N HIS A 130 11.24 8.47 2.37
CA HIS A 130 10.80 7.32 1.57
C HIS A 130 9.58 7.69 0.73
N GLY A 131 9.82 7.99 -0.54
CA GLY A 131 8.79 8.40 -1.47
C GLY A 131 9.38 8.91 -2.78
N CYS A 132 8.59 9.69 -3.51
CA CYS A 132 9.04 10.34 -4.75
C CYS A 132 9.15 11.85 -4.57
N MET A 133 10.07 12.46 -5.32
CA MET A 133 10.16 13.91 -5.48
C MET A 133 10.16 14.29 -6.96
N GLU A 134 9.41 15.32 -7.31
CA GLU A 134 9.41 15.93 -8.65
C GLU A 134 9.50 17.45 -8.55
N ASN A 135 9.78 18.12 -9.67
CA ASN A 135 9.85 19.58 -9.75
C ASN A 135 10.74 20.20 -8.66
N LEU A 136 11.88 19.56 -8.37
CA LEU A 136 12.84 20.03 -7.38
C LEU A 136 13.73 21.13 -7.97
N TYR A 137 13.52 22.36 -7.51
CA TYR A 137 14.32 23.52 -7.87
C TYR A 137 14.87 24.20 -6.62
N TYR A 138 16.13 24.63 -6.73
CA TYR A 138 16.78 25.50 -5.75
C TYR A 138 17.30 26.73 -6.48
N ASN A 139 16.83 27.92 -6.10
CA ASN A 139 17.18 29.20 -6.74
C ASN A 139 17.04 29.18 -8.26
N GLY A 140 15.98 28.53 -8.77
CA GLY A 140 15.69 28.39 -10.21
C GLY A 140 16.48 27.29 -10.93
N VAL A 141 17.38 26.59 -10.23
CA VAL A 141 18.17 25.49 -10.80
C VAL A 141 17.46 24.15 -10.59
N ASN A 142 17.21 23.41 -11.67
CA ASN A 142 16.60 22.09 -11.61
C ASN A 142 17.60 21.04 -11.10
N ILE A 143 17.48 20.65 -9.82
CA ILE A 143 18.43 19.75 -9.17
C ILE A 143 18.34 18.33 -9.74
N ILE A 144 17.14 17.88 -10.11
CA ILE A 144 16.91 16.55 -10.72
C ILE A 144 17.64 16.45 -12.06
N ASP A 145 17.59 17.47 -12.91
CA ASP A 145 18.29 17.49 -14.20
C ASP A 145 19.82 17.47 -14.01
N LEU A 146 20.34 18.24 -13.04
CA LEU A 146 21.77 18.22 -12.72
C LEU A 146 22.23 16.84 -12.23
N ALA A 147 21.43 16.18 -11.39
CA ALA A 147 21.70 14.82 -10.90
C ALA A 147 21.66 13.79 -12.05
N LYS A 148 20.63 13.84 -12.90
CA LYS A 148 20.50 12.98 -14.10
C LYS A 148 21.72 13.08 -15.01
N ARG A 149 22.21 14.30 -15.22
CA ARG A 149 23.37 14.59 -16.08
C ARG A 149 24.72 14.41 -15.38
N ARG A 150 24.73 13.97 -14.11
CA ARG A 150 25.95 13.75 -13.30
C ARG A 150 26.88 14.97 -13.32
N LYS A 151 26.32 16.16 -13.11
CA LYS A 151 27.11 17.39 -13.06
C LYS A 151 28.04 17.37 -11.85
N PRO A 152 29.27 17.90 -11.94
CA PRO A 152 30.30 17.78 -10.90
C PRO A 152 29.91 18.45 -9.57
N GLN A 153 28.95 19.37 -9.59
CA GLN A 153 28.40 20.05 -8.42
C GLN A 153 27.33 19.24 -7.65
N ILE A 154 26.92 18.07 -8.15
CA ILE A 154 25.94 17.19 -7.49
C ILE A 154 26.64 15.91 -7.05
N TYR A 155 26.51 15.60 -5.75
CA TYR A 155 26.92 14.32 -5.19
C TYR A 155 25.68 13.47 -4.94
N SER A 156 25.66 12.24 -5.50
CA SER A 156 24.55 11.29 -5.31
C SER A 156 25.04 10.09 -4.50
N THR A 157 24.38 9.83 -3.38
CA THR A 157 24.69 8.70 -2.50
C THR A 157 23.69 7.58 -2.74
N GLY A 158 24.17 6.34 -2.95
CA GLY A 158 23.32 5.19 -3.18
C GLY A 158 22.78 5.07 -4.61
N ASN A 159 21.77 4.21 -4.81
CA ASN A 159 21.15 4.00 -6.11
C ASN A 159 19.96 4.93 -6.31
N VAL A 160 20.19 6.08 -6.96
CA VAL A 160 19.15 7.08 -7.26
C VAL A 160 18.50 6.76 -8.61
N THR A 161 17.21 6.43 -8.59
CA THR A 161 16.39 6.28 -9.80
C THR A 161 15.66 7.59 -10.12
N PHE A 162 15.37 7.82 -11.40
CA PHE A 162 14.74 9.06 -11.86
C PHE A 162 13.34 8.86 -12.48
N HIS A 163 12.65 7.85 -12.00
CA HIS A 163 11.27 7.54 -12.32
C HIS A 163 10.53 7.29 -11.01
N CYS A 164 9.34 7.86 -10.87
CA CYS A 164 8.42 7.51 -9.80
C CYS A 164 7.40 6.52 -10.37
N SER A 165 7.79 5.25 -10.48
CA SER A 165 6.80 4.19 -10.66
C SER A 165 6.16 3.94 -9.29
N GLU A 166 4.83 3.91 -9.22
CA GLU A 166 4.18 3.21 -8.12
C GLU A 166 4.79 1.81 -8.07
N ALA A 167 5.59 1.53 -7.04
CA ALA A 167 6.08 0.19 -6.83
C ALA A 167 4.82 -0.66 -6.70
N GLN A 168 4.57 -1.52 -7.70
CA GLN A 168 3.43 -2.42 -7.62
C GLN A 168 3.60 -3.19 -6.31
N PRO A 169 2.61 -3.10 -5.39
CA PRO A 169 2.79 -3.74 -4.11
C PRO A 169 2.98 -5.23 -4.36
N LEU A 170 4.10 -5.76 -3.85
CA LEU A 170 4.42 -7.18 -3.95
C LEU A 170 3.18 -7.97 -3.59
N SER A 171 2.81 -8.88 -4.47
CA SER A 171 1.68 -9.78 -4.24
C SER A 171 2.19 -11.17 -3.94
N VAL A 172 1.39 -11.93 -3.21
CA VAL A 172 1.61 -13.36 -3.00
C VAL A 172 0.43 -14.13 -3.56
N THR A 173 0.69 -15.19 -4.31
CA THR A 173 -0.33 -16.08 -4.86
C THR A 173 -0.43 -17.34 -4.03
N PHE A 174 -1.64 -17.62 -3.57
CA PHE A 174 -2.05 -18.85 -2.91
C PHE A 174 -2.47 -19.86 -4.00
N ARG A 175 -1.62 -20.85 -4.25
CA ARG A 175 -1.76 -21.77 -5.39
C ARG A 175 -2.93 -22.75 -5.26
N SER A 176 -3.35 -23.03 -4.03
CA SER A 176 -4.34 -24.06 -3.68
C SER A 176 -5.16 -23.62 -2.47
N LEU A 177 -6.28 -24.31 -2.21
CA LEU A 177 -7.11 -24.06 -1.03
C LEU A 177 -6.41 -24.41 0.30
N ASP A 178 -5.33 -25.20 0.25
CA ASP A 178 -4.49 -25.55 1.41
C ASP A 178 -3.29 -24.60 1.59
N SER A 179 -3.12 -23.62 0.68
CA SER A 179 -2.04 -22.64 0.76
C SER A 179 -2.25 -21.71 1.95
N PHE A 180 -1.19 -21.41 2.68
CA PHE A 180 -1.30 -20.57 3.86
C PHE A 180 -0.06 -19.69 4.08
N LEU A 181 -0.28 -18.60 4.80
CA LEU A 181 0.74 -17.75 5.41
C LEU A 181 0.35 -17.50 6.86
N THR A 182 1.21 -17.86 7.81
CA THR A 182 1.09 -17.44 9.22
C THR A 182 2.05 -16.29 9.50
N VAL A 183 1.57 -15.28 10.20
CA VAL A 183 2.42 -14.20 10.72
C VAL A 183 2.22 -14.07 12.22
N PRO A 184 3.29 -13.79 13.00
CA PRO A 184 3.14 -13.49 14.41
C PRO A 184 2.35 -12.18 14.58
N ALA A 185 1.48 -12.15 15.58
CA ALA A 185 0.71 -10.96 15.95
C ALA A 185 0.81 -10.74 17.45
N ASP A 186 0.97 -9.48 17.84
CA ASP A 186 0.84 -9.07 19.23
C ASP A 186 -0.63 -8.74 19.52
N LEU A 187 -1.26 -9.53 20.39
CA LEU A 187 -2.64 -9.33 20.84
C LEU A 187 -2.70 -8.60 22.19
N GLY A 188 -1.66 -7.83 22.55
CA GLY A 188 -1.64 -7.01 23.77
C GLY A 188 -2.75 -5.95 23.88
N THR A 189 -3.59 -5.78 22.85
CA THR A 189 -4.70 -4.81 22.78
C THR A 189 -6.07 -5.48 22.79
N GLU A 190 -7.08 -4.85 23.41
CA GLU A 190 -8.48 -5.33 23.42
C GLU A 190 -9.18 -5.34 22.04
N SER A 191 -8.49 -4.87 21.00
CA SER A 191 -8.98 -4.86 19.62
C SER A 191 -7.93 -5.40 18.66
N PHE A 192 -8.40 -6.12 17.64
CA PHE A 192 -7.60 -6.66 16.56
C PHE A 192 -8.04 -6.02 15.24
N SER A 193 -7.09 -5.71 14.35
CA SER A 193 -7.42 -5.28 13.00
C SER A 193 -6.53 -5.96 11.96
N ALA A 194 -7.12 -6.41 10.87
CA ALA A 194 -6.40 -6.88 9.70
C ALA A 194 -6.92 -6.17 8.46
N ARG A 195 -6.01 -5.75 7.58
CA ARG A 195 -6.34 -5.08 6.31
C ARG A 195 -5.51 -5.69 5.20
N LEU A 196 -6.12 -5.98 4.06
CA LEU A 196 -5.43 -6.56 2.92
C LEU A 196 -6.19 -6.30 1.63
N GLN A 197 -5.53 -6.45 0.48
CA GLN A 197 -6.20 -6.54 -0.80
C GLN A 197 -6.19 -7.98 -1.32
N ILE A 198 -7.31 -8.44 -1.85
CA ILE A 198 -7.43 -9.76 -2.51
C ILE A 198 -7.76 -9.61 -3.99
N ARG A 199 -7.38 -10.62 -4.77
CA ARG A 199 -7.83 -10.80 -6.15
C ARG A 199 -8.08 -12.29 -6.39
N THR A 200 -9.26 -12.68 -6.84
CA THR A 200 -9.61 -14.09 -7.08
C THR A 200 -10.75 -14.24 -8.11
N HIS A 201 -10.82 -15.41 -8.75
CA HIS A 201 -11.98 -15.88 -9.53
C HIS A 201 -12.71 -17.04 -8.85
N SER A 202 -12.24 -17.45 -7.67
CA SER A 202 -12.88 -18.51 -6.90
C SER A 202 -13.99 -17.87 -6.07
N ASP A 203 -15.23 -18.28 -6.32
CA ASP A 203 -16.34 -17.92 -5.44
C ASP A 203 -16.01 -18.39 -4.01
N PRO A 204 -16.14 -17.53 -2.99
CA PRO A 204 -15.89 -17.96 -1.62
C PRO A 204 -16.86 -19.10 -1.27
N PRO A 205 -16.43 -20.12 -0.49
CA PRO A 205 -17.28 -21.24 -0.06
C PRO A 205 -18.46 -20.83 0.82
N THR A 206 -18.54 -19.57 1.21
CA THR A 206 -19.60 -19.01 2.04
C THR A 206 -20.10 -17.75 1.36
N GLN A 207 -21.40 -17.71 1.10
CA GLN A 207 -22.15 -16.51 0.76
C GLN A 207 -21.89 -15.46 1.86
N LEU A 208 -20.88 -14.63 1.66
CA LEU A 208 -20.80 -13.35 2.33
C LEU A 208 -22.01 -12.57 1.82
N TYR A 209 -22.93 -12.24 2.72
CA TYR A 209 -24.13 -11.42 2.49
C TYR A 209 -23.75 -9.95 2.19
N SER A 210 -22.82 -9.73 1.28
CA SER A 210 -22.64 -8.48 0.58
C SER A 210 -23.15 -8.73 -0.84
N GLU A 211 -24.00 -7.86 -1.37
CA GLU A 211 -24.48 -7.93 -2.75
C GLU A 211 -23.32 -7.80 -3.79
N GLN A 212 -22.07 -7.67 -3.32
CA GLN A 212 -20.88 -7.45 -4.11
C GLN A 212 -20.01 -8.72 -4.17
N THR A 213 -19.86 -9.24 -5.38
CA THR A 213 -19.01 -10.40 -5.68
C THR A 213 -17.54 -9.99 -5.68
N VAL A 214 -16.74 -10.55 -4.77
CA VAL A 214 -15.27 -10.32 -4.70
C VAL A 214 -14.46 -11.28 -5.59
N SER A 215 -15.14 -12.15 -6.35
CA SER A 215 -14.61 -13.17 -7.26
C SER A 215 -14.56 -12.72 -8.74
N ASP A 216 -14.61 -11.41 -8.98
CA ASP A 216 -14.64 -10.82 -10.33
C ASP A 216 -13.24 -10.73 -11.01
N GLY A 217 -12.19 -11.17 -10.31
CA GLY A 217 -10.81 -11.09 -10.78
C GLY A 217 -10.21 -9.69 -10.72
N GLN A 218 -10.83 -8.74 -10.03
CA GLN A 218 -10.26 -7.43 -9.69
C GLN A 218 -9.73 -7.41 -8.25
N TRP A 219 -8.95 -6.37 -7.95
CA TRP A 219 -8.44 -6.17 -6.60
C TRP A 219 -9.52 -5.54 -5.72
N HIS A 220 -9.84 -6.20 -4.61
CA HIS A 220 -10.75 -5.69 -3.59
C HIS A 220 -10.03 -5.46 -2.26
N SER A 221 -10.39 -4.40 -1.55
CA SER A 221 -9.88 -4.08 -0.22
C SER A 221 -10.75 -4.72 0.85
N LEU A 222 -10.15 -5.55 1.71
CA LEU A 222 -10.80 -6.16 2.86
C LEU A 222 -10.23 -5.58 4.15
N ARG A 223 -11.12 -5.21 5.07
CA ARG A 223 -10.77 -4.83 6.44
C ARG A 223 -11.60 -5.63 7.43
N VAL A 224 -10.92 -6.33 8.32
CA VAL A 224 -11.52 -7.06 9.44
C VAL A 224 -11.12 -6.35 10.73
N GLU A 225 -12.08 -5.96 11.55
CA GLU A 225 -11.83 -5.41 12.88
C GLU A 225 -12.57 -6.25 13.92
N MET A 226 -11.93 -6.56 15.03
CA MET A 226 -12.57 -7.21 16.18
C MET A 226 -12.54 -6.25 17.35
N LYS A 227 -13.72 -5.98 17.92
CA LYS A 227 -13.90 -5.17 19.13
C LYS A 227 -14.69 -6.01 20.13
N GLY A 228 -14.00 -6.59 21.10
CA GLY A 228 -14.61 -7.59 21.98
C GLY A 228 -15.14 -8.81 21.20
N PRO A 229 -16.41 -9.22 21.37
CA PRO A 229 -16.99 -10.36 20.64
C PRO A 229 -17.46 -10.00 19.22
N GLN A 230 -17.50 -8.71 18.87
CA GLN A 230 -18.01 -8.25 17.57
C GLN A 230 -16.89 -8.21 16.53
N VAL A 231 -17.18 -8.76 15.35
CA VAL A 231 -16.33 -8.78 14.16
C VAL A 231 -16.98 -7.90 13.09
N PHE A 232 -16.23 -6.92 12.61
CA PHE A 232 -16.63 -6.00 11.55
C PHE A 232 -15.85 -6.33 10.29
N LEU A 233 -16.54 -6.72 9.22
CA LEU A 233 -15.95 -6.94 7.90
C LEU A 233 -16.36 -5.81 6.96
N THR A 234 -15.39 -5.13 6.36
CA THR A 234 -15.60 -4.05 5.38
C THR A 234 -14.97 -4.45 4.06
N VAL A 235 -15.71 -4.30 2.96
CA VAL A 235 -15.26 -4.59 1.59
C VAL A 235 -15.28 -3.29 0.80
N ASP A 236 -14.18 -2.94 0.14
CA ASP A 236 -14.03 -1.74 -0.71
C ASP A 236 -14.46 -0.41 -0.06
N ASN A 237 -14.29 -0.31 1.26
CA ASN A 237 -14.75 0.81 2.08
C ASN A 237 -16.27 1.06 2.02
N GLN A 238 -17.04 0.07 1.56
CA GLN A 238 -18.49 0.05 1.67
C GLN A 238 -18.89 -0.57 3.01
N GLY A 239 -20.05 -0.16 3.54
CA GLY A 239 -20.48 -0.37 4.92
C GLY A 239 -20.11 -1.73 5.55
N SER A 240 -19.78 -1.73 6.84
CA SER A 240 -19.29 -2.93 7.51
C SER A 240 -20.41 -3.91 7.86
N ILE A 241 -20.20 -5.19 7.55
CA ILE A 241 -21.03 -6.29 8.04
C ILE A 241 -20.57 -6.65 9.46
N ILE A 242 -21.53 -6.78 10.38
CA ILE A 242 -21.27 -7.13 11.78
C ILE A 242 -21.62 -8.60 11.98
N SER A 243 -20.70 -9.36 12.55
CA SER A 243 -20.88 -10.75 13.00
C SER A 243 -20.36 -10.90 14.42
N GLU A 244 -20.83 -11.91 15.14
CA GLU A 244 -20.23 -12.29 16.43
C GLU A 244 -19.17 -13.37 16.24
N ALA A 245 -18.08 -13.29 17.01
CA ALA A 245 -17.03 -14.30 17.02
C ALA A 245 -17.53 -15.57 17.73
N LYS A 246 -17.48 -16.71 17.04
CA LYS A 246 -17.91 -18.02 17.59
C LYS A 246 -17.07 -18.48 18.78
N HIS A 247 -15.82 -18.01 18.88
CA HIS A 247 -14.92 -18.32 19.97
C HIS A 247 -14.32 -17.04 20.55
N GLN A 248 -14.27 -16.95 21.87
CA GLN A 248 -13.59 -15.86 22.55
C GLN A 248 -12.07 -16.00 22.38
N VAL A 249 -11.43 -14.97 21.84
CA VAL A 249 -9.97 -14.88 21.77
C VAL A 249 -9.45 -14.66 23.18
N THR A 250 -9.03 -15.72 23.84
CA THR A 250 -8.40 -15.62 25.17
C THR A 250 -6.95 -15.22 25.00
N SER A 251 -6.54 -14.11 25.63
CA SER A 251 -5.14 -13.69 25.72
C SER A 251 -4.37 -14.71 26.58
N GLY A 252 -3.83 -15.73 25.93
CA GLY A 252 -2.94 -16.71 26.55
C GLY A 252 -1.49 -16.25 26.51
N LYS A 253 -0.63 -16.85 27.36
CA LYS A 253 0.84 -16.63 27.41
C LYS A 253 1.60 -17.04 26.12
N ARG A 254 0.92 -17.32 25.00
CA ARG A 254 1.54 -17.72 23.73
C ARG A 254 1.41 -16.56 22.72
N PRO A 255 2.44 -16.33 21.88
CA PRO A 255 2.32 -15.37 20.79
C PRO A 255 1.18 -15.80 19.87
N ALA A 256 0.30 -14.86 19.55
CA ALA A 256 -0.79 -15.12 18.63
C ALA A 256 -0.26 -15.20 17.20
N VAL A 257 -0.97 -15.94 16.36
CA VAL A 257 -0.65 -16.05 14.94
C VAL A 257 -1.88 -15.68 14.13
N VAL A 258 -1.67 -14.86 13.11
CA VAL A 258 -2.70 -14.55 12.10
C VAL A 258 -2.43 -15.43 10.90
N LEU A 259 -3.49 -16.04 10.38
CA LEU A 259 -3.46 -16.94 9.24
C LEU A 259 -4.12 -16.26 8.04
N PHE A 260 -3.43 -16.26 6.91
CA PHE A 260 -3.92 -15.82 5.61
C PHE A 260 -3.98 -16.99 4.63
N GLY A 261 -4.88 -16.89 3.66
CA GLY A 261 -5.06 -17.91 2.62
C GLY A 261 -6.09 -18.93 3.04
N GLY A 262 -5.66 -19.99 3.71
CA GLY A 262 -6.52 -21.10 4.11
C GLY A 262 -6.11 -21.76 5.41
N CYS A 263 -6.85 -22.81 5.76
CA CYS A 263 -6.54 -23.60 6.94
C CYS A 263 -5.29 -24.45 6.72
N ALA A 264 -4.25 -24.19 7.51
CA ALA A 264 -3.08 -25.06 7.57
C ALA A 264 -3.42 -26.34 8.35
N THR A 265 -4.06 -27.32 7.71
CA THR A 265 -4.37 -28.64 8.29
C THR A 265 -3.11 -29.37 8.81
N SER A 266 -1.92 -28.94 8.38
CA SER A 266 -0.61 -29.40 8.85
C SER A 266 -0.11 -28.76 10.14
N LEU A 267 -0.76 -27.71 10.68
CA LEU A 267 -0.34 -27.07 11.94
C LEU A 267 -1.02 -27.75 13.14
N PRO A 268 -0.26 -28.35 14.09
CA PRO A 268 -0.85 -28.95 15.27
C PRO A 268 -1.51 -27.87 16.14
N ASN A 269 -2.77 -28.12 16.55
CA ASN A 269 -3.65 -27.27 17.38
C ASN A 269 -4.45 -26.17 16.67
N LEU A 270 -4.43 -26.09 15.33
CA LEU A 270 -5.32 -25.19 14.60
C LEU A 270 -6.58 -25.96 14.19
N VAL A 271 -7.70 -25.73 14.90
CA VAL A 271 -9.00 -26.31 14.54
C VAL A 271 -9.71 -25.34 13.60
N CYS A 272 -9.73 -25.66 12.32
CA CYS A 272 -10.60 -24.97 11.37
C CYS A 272 -11.94 -25.71 11.31
N GLU A 273 -13.04 -24.97 11.24
CA GLU A 273 -14.36 -25.58 11.05
C GLU A 273 -14.40 -26.37 9.74
N SER A 274 -14.98 -27.57 9.79
CA SER A 274 -15.20 -28.42 8.63
C SER A 274 -15.96 -27.64 7.55
N GLY A 275 -15.30 -27.37 6.42
CA GLY A 275 -15.89 -26.62 5.29
C GLY A 275 -15.31 -25.22 5.06
N ALA A 276 -14.41 -24.72 5.92
CA ALA A 276 -13.65 -23.51 5.64
C ALA A 276 -12.61 -23.79 4.53
N LEU A 277 -12.98 -23.55 3.26
CA LEU A 277 -12.01 -23.62 2.15
C LEU A 277 -11.09 -22.39 2.20
N GLY A 278 -9.80 -22.59 1.92
CA GLY A 278 -8.87 -21.48 1.79
C GLY A 278 -9.05 -20.67 0.51
N LEU A 279 -8.37 -19.54 0.44
CA LEU A 279 -8.28 -18.71 -0.75
C LEU A 279 -7.32 -19.34 -1.75
N GLN A 280 -7.82 -19.53 -2.97
CA GLN A 280 -6.97 -19.63 -4.15
C GLN A 280 -7.05 -18.29 -4.90
N GLY A 281 -5.95 -17.53 -4.89
CA GLY A 281 -5.99 -16.12 -5.25
C GLY A 281 -4.71 -15.38 -4.89
N CYS A 282 -4.69 -14.08 -5.14
CA CYS A 282 -3.58 -13.22 -4.76
C CYS A 282 -3.94 -12.37 -3.55
N MET A 283 -2.95 -12.10 -2.69
CA MET A 283 -3.05 -11.08 -1.64
C MET A 283 -1.91 -10.07 -1.76
N ARG A 284 -2.16 -8.82 -1.39
CA ARG A 284 -1.13 -7.78 -1.25
C ARG A 284 -1.55 -6.73 -0.21
N LEU A 285 -0.64 -5.82 0.13
CA LEU A 285 -0.89 -4.72 1.07
C LEU A 285 -1.50 -5.21 2.40
N MET A 286 -0.92 -6.27 2.97
CA MET A 286 -1.40 -6.88 4.20
C MET A 286 -0.88 -6.10 5.43
N PHE A 287 -1.77 -5.83 6.38
CA PHE A 287 -1.49 -5.18 7.65
C PHE A 287 -2.17 -5.97 8.77
N VAL A 288 -1.48 -6.14 9.89
CA VAL A 288 -2.00 -6.71 11.14
C VAL A 288 -1.75 -5.72 12.26
N ASN A 289 -2.81 -5.29 12.96
CA ASN A 289 -2.77 -4.24 13.97
C ASN A 289 -2.04 -2.99 13.49
N ASN A 290 -2.30 -2.61 12.24
CA ASN A 290 -1.67 -1.50 11.51
C ASN A 290 -0.16 -1.65 11.22
N TYR A 291 0.47 -2.77 11.56
CA TYR A 291 1.82 -3.10 11.14
C TYR A 291 1.82 -3.83 9.79
N PRO A 292 2.65 -3.40 8.82
CA PRO A 292 2.71 -4.04 7.51
C PRO A 292 3.34 -5.44 7.60
N VAL A 293 2.75 -6.40 6.90
CA VAL A 293 3.36 -7.72 6.67
C VAL A 293 4.34 -7.59 5.50
N ASN A 294 5.64 -7.54 5.80
CA ASN A 294 6.68 -7.42 4.79
C ASN A 294 6.89 -8.74 4.03
N LEU A 295 6.34 -8.81 2.81
CA LEU A 295 6.43 -10.00 1.96
C LEU A 295 7.86 -10.39 1.55
N LEU A 296 8.82 -9.46 1.52
CA LEU A 296 10.23 -9.80 1.27
C LEU A 296 10.80 -10.62 2.43
N HIS A 297 10.48 -10.25 3.66
CA HIS A 297 10.90 -11.00 4.85
C HIS A 297 10.19 -12.36 4.92
N VAL A 298 8.93 -12.44 4.48
CA VAL A 298 8.22 -13.72 4.33
C VAL A 298 8.93 -14.60 3.31
N GLN A 299 9.24 -14.08 2.12
CA GLN A 299 9.95 -14.83 1.08
C GLN A 299 11.32 -15.35 1.56
N GLN A 300 12.04 -14.53 2.32
CA GLN A 300 13.32 -14.87 2.97
C GLN A 300 13.17 -15.81 4.18
N ARG A 301 11.94 -16.18 4.57
CA ARG A 301 11.63 -17.01 5.75
C ARG A 301 12.10 -16.42 7.08
N THR A 302 12.24 -15.09 7.15
CA THR A 302 12.55 -14.37 8.38
C THR A 302 11.30 -13.86 9.10
N LEU A 303 10.15 -13.87 8.42
CA LEU A 303 8.84 -13.52 8.97
C LEU A 303 7.82 -14.63 8.67
N GLY A 304 7.24 -15.21 9.73
CA GLY A 304 6.13 -16.15 9.59
C GLY A 304 6.50 -17.52 9.02
N ASN A 305 5.48 -18.32 8.69
CA ASN A 305 5.63 -19.60 7.98
C ASN A 305 4.59 -19.71 6.87
N TYR A 306 4.92 -20.40 5.78
CA TYR A 306 4.01 -20.52 4.65
C TYR A 306 4.16 -21.84 3.89
N SER A 307 3.12 -22.19 3.14
CA SER A 307 3.11 -23.32 2.23
C SER A 307 2.45 -22.93 0.91
N GLN A 308 3.06 -23.40 -0.19
CA GLN A 308 2.52 -23.29 -1.55
C GLN A 308 2.21 -21.85 -2.03
N LEU A 309 3.10 -20.91 -1.70
CA LEU A 309 3.01 -19.52 -2.14
C LEU A 309 4.00 -19.21 -3.28
N ASP A 310 3.53 -18.44 -4.26
CA ASP A 310 4.39 -17.79 -5.26
C ASP A 310 4.46 -16.29 -4.94
N PHE A 311 5.67 -15.72 -4.96
CA PHE A 311 5.89 -14.31 -4.66
C PHE A 311 6.04 -13.49 -5.93
N ASP A 312 5.49 -12.28 -5.91
CA ASP A 312 5.56 -11.29 -6.98
C ASP A 312 5.01 -11.75 -8.33
N VAL A 313 4.12 -12.73 -8.29
CA VAL A 313 3.39 -13.23 -9.46
C VAL A 313 1.93 -13.29 -9.07
N CYS A 314 1.07 -12.59 -9.82
CA CYS A 314 -0.39 -12.72 -9.72
C CYS A 314 -0.97 -12.98 -11.11
N GLY A 315 -0.80 -14.22 -11.57
CA GLY A 315 -1.18 -14.68 -12.92
C GLY A 315 -2.63 -15.13 -13.03
N ILE A 316 -3.58 -14.36 -12.50
CA ILE A 316 -5.00 -14.67 -12.65
C ILE A 316 -5.38 -14.48 -14.12
N ARG A 317 -5.78 -15.57 -14.76
CA ARG A 317 -6.15 -15.57 -16.18
C ARG A 317 -7.66 -15.53 -16.29
N ASP A 318 -8.16 -14.51 -16.97
CA ASP A 318 -9.53 -14.52 -17.47
C ASP A 318 -9.62 -15.52 -18.64
N ARG A 319 -10.35 -16.60 -18.42
CA ARG A 319 -10.60 -17.71 -19.35
C ARG A 319 -11.93 -17.53 -20.08
N CYS A 320 -12.76 -16.56 -19.69
CA CYS A 320 -14.00 -16.20 -20.38
C CYS A 320 -13.81 -15.10 -21.41
N THR A 321 -12.58 -14.57 -21.58
CA THR A 321 -12.25 -13.56 -22.59
C THR A 321 -11.09 -14.05 -23.50
N PRO A 322 -11.32 -14.25 -24.81
CA PRO A 322 -12.62 -14.19 -25.50
C PRO A 322 -13.56 -15.31 -25.02
N ASN A 323 -14.88 -15.11 -25.14
CA ASN A 323 -15.86 -16.10 -24.71
C ASN A 323 -15.82 -17.32 -25.66
N TYR A 324 -15.34 -18.46 -25.15
CA TYR A 324 -15.27 -19.72 -25.88
C TYR A 324 -16.60 -20.50 -25.91
N CYS A 325 -17.63 -20.03 -25.18
CA CYS A 325 -18.97 -20.60 -25.23
C CYS A 325 -19.68 -20.14 -26.50
N GLU A 326 -19.95 -21.08 -27.41
CA GLU A 326 -20.60 -20.80 -28.68
C GLU A 326 -22.11 -20.54 -28.48
N HIS A 327 -22.74 -20.00 -29.53
CA HIS A 327 -24.21 -19.86 -29.63
C HIS A 327 -24.89 -19.12 -28.46
N GLY A 328 -24.18 -18.17 -27.84
CA GLY A 328 -24.71 -17.35 -26.75
C GLY A 328 -24.74 -18.04 -25.39
N GLY A 329 -23.99 -19.15 -25.22
CA GLY A 329 -23.79 -19.77 -23.91
C GLY A 329 -23.12 -18.82 -22.91
N GLN A 330 -23.55 -18.86 -21.66
CA GLN A 330 -22.98 -18.03 -20.59
C GLN A 330 -21.70 -18.67 -20.05
N CYS A 331 -20.59 -17.96 -20.12
CA CYS A 331 -19.31 -18.40 -19.57
C CYS A 331 -19.22 -18.05 -18.08
N THR A 332 -18.80 -19.03 -17.27
CA THR A 332 -18.33 -18.84 -15.90
C THR A 332 -16.96 -19.48 -15.76
N GLN A 333 -16.17 -19.08 -14.75
CA GLN A 333 -14.83 -19.64 -14.57
C GLN A 333 -14.49 -19.91 -13.11
N SER A 334 -13.61 -20.89 -12.93
CA SER A 334 -12.85 -21.11 -11.70
C SER A 334 -11.39 -20.73 -11.93
N TRP A 335 -10.55 -20.91 -10.92
CA TRP A 335 -9.10 -20.66 -11.01
C TRP A 335 -8.42 -21.39 -12.20
N SER A 336 -8.82 -22.64 -12.46
CA SER A 336 -8.12 -23.51 -13.42
C SER A 336 -8.93 -23.81 -14.69
N GLN A 337 -10.25 -23.62 -14.67
CA GLN A 337 -11.17 -24.04 -15.74
C GLN A 337 -12.21 -22.97 -16.03
N PHE A 338 -12.83 -23.05 -17.20
CA PHE A 338 -14.06 -22.32 -17.50
C PHE A 338 -15.18 -23.32 -17.78
N TYR A 339 -16.42 -22.88 -17.62
CA TYR A 339 -17.62 -23.67 -17.84
C TYR A 339 -18.58 -22.87 -18.71
N CYS A 340 -19.28 -23.56 -19.61
CA CYS A 340 -20.32 -22.96 -20.42
C CYS A 340 -21.69 -23.46 -19.97
N ASN A 341 -22.54 -22.53 -19.56
CA ASN A 341 -23.95 -22.81 -19.39
C ASN A 341 -24.67 -22.68 -20.74
N CYS A 342 -24.99 -23.83 -21.33
CA CYS A 342 -25.72 -23.92 -22.60
C CYS A 342 -27.26 -23.90 -22.41
N SER A 343 -27.75 -23.77 -21.17
CA SER A 343 -29.19 -23.75 -20.90
C SER A 343 -29.87 -22.58 -21.62
N GLY A 344 -30.99 -22.83 -22.28
CA GLY A 344 -31.67 -21.82 -23.11
C GLY A 344 -31.05 -21.65 -24.50
N THR A 345 -29.93 -22.32 -24.79
CA THR A 345 -29.44 -22.51 -26.16
C THR A 345 -29.93 -23.86 -26.68
N SER A 346 -30.20 -23.99 -27.98
CA SER A 346 -30.53 -25.28 -28.61
C SER A 346 -29.29 -26.16 -28.83
N TYR A 347 -28.27 -25.98 -27.99
CA TYR A 347 -26.95 -26.58 -28.11
C TYR A 347 -26.50 -27.20 -26.79
N THR A 348 -25.61 -28.19 -26.88
CA THR A 348 -25.01 -28.96 -25.79
C THR A 348 -23.52 -29.15 -26.04
N GLY A 349 -22.84 -29.84 -25.13
CA GLY A 349 -21.39 -30.03 -25.14
C GLY A 349 -20.64 -28.99 -24.30
N ALA A 350 -19.35 -29.22 -24.04
CA ALA A 350 -18.56 -28.42 -23.10
C ALA A 350 -18.46 -26.92 -23.46
N THR A 351 -18.62 -26.58 -24.73
CA THR A 351 -18.56 -25.21 -25.27
C THR A 351 -19.84 -24.82 -26.02
N CYS A 352 -20.94 -25.57 -25.84
CA CYS A 352 -22.19 -25.35 -26.59
C CYS A 352 -22.03 -25.46 -28.13
N HIS A 353 -21.10 -26.30 -28.60
CA HIS A 353 -20.82 -26.48 -30.03
C HIS A 353 -21.73 -27.54 -30.71
N SER A 354 -22.37 -28.42 -29.93
CA SER A 354 -23.17 -29.52 -30.49
C SER A 354 -24.65 -29.17 -30.51
N ARG A 355 -25.32 -29.26 -31.66
CA ARG A 355 -26.77 -29.00 -31.73
C ARG A 355 -27.56 -30.09 -31.02
N GLN A 356 -28.52 -29.70 -30.18
CA GLN A 356 -29.42 -30.63 -29.53
C GLN A 356 -30.51 -31.08 -30.51
N PHE A 357 -30.45 -32.33 -30.96
CA PHE A 357 -31.52 -32.93 -31.78
C PHE A 357 -32.68 -33.33 -30.88
N THR A 358 -33.80 -32.61 -30.98
CA THR A 358 -35.08 -33.07 -30.45
C THR A 358 -35.68 -34.05 -31.45
N TYR A 359 -35.59 -35.36 -31.17
CA TYR A 359 -36.46 -36.31 -31.84
C TYR A 359 -37.88 -36.09 -31.33
N SER A 360 -38.70 -35.39 -32.11
CA SER A 360 -40.15 -35.46 -31.97
C SER A 360 -40.58 -36.85 -32.41
N THR A 361 -40.70 -37.79 -31.47
CA THR A 361 -41.49 -39.00 -31.70
C THR A 361 -42.94 -38.57 -31.90
N ILE A 362 -43.37 -38.46 -33.15
CA ILE A 362 -44.79 -38.38 -33.50
C ILE A 362 -45.37 -39.77 -33.20
N PRO A 363 -46.30 -39.93 -32.24
CA PRO A 363 -46.97 -41.21 -32.07
C PRO A 363 -47.85 -41.45 -33.30
N LEU A 364 -47.46 -42.40 -34.16
CA LEU A 364 -48.29 -42.92 -35.23
C LEU A 364 -49.46 -43.70 -34.59
N ALA A 365 -50.57 -43.01 -34.35
CA ALA A 365 -51.84 -43.65 -34.03
C ALA A 365 -52.48 -44.18 -35.33
N LEU A 366 -52.08 -45.39 -35.74
CA LEU A 366 -52.79 -46.17 -36.76
C LEU A 366 -53.47 -47.36 -36.07
N SER A 367 -54.73 -47.18 -35.67
CA SER A 367 -55.62 -48.28 -35.34
C SER A 367 -56.17 -48.88 -36.64
N LEU A 368 -55.72 -50.08 -36.98
CA LEU A 368 -56.37 -50.94 -37.97
C LEU A 368 -57.61 -51.58 -37.30
N CYS A 369 -58.80 -51.11 -37.66
CA CYS A 369 -60.03 -51.87 -37.45
C CYS A 369 -60.11 -52.98 -38.49
N LEU A 370 -59.94 -54.24 -38.06
CA LEU A 370 -60.35 -55.41 -38.84
C LEU A 370 -61.81 -55.73 -38.47
N HIS A 371 -62.66 -55.89 -39.49
CA HIS A 371 -64.06 -56.30 -39.38
C HIS A 371 -64.21 -57.73 -38.86
#